data_AF-A0A3B0TMT0-F1
#
_entry.id   AF-A0A3B0TMT0-F1
#
_cell.length_a   1.000
_cell.length_b   1.000
_cell.length_c   1.000
_cell.angle_alpha   90.00
_cell.angle_beta   90.00
_cell.angle_gamma   90.00
#
_symmetry.space_group_name_H-M   'P 1'
#
loop_
_entity.id
_entity.type
_entity.pdbx_description
1 polymer ?
#
loop_
_entity_poly.entity_id
_entity_poly.type
_entity_poly.pdbx_seq_one_letter_code
_entity_poly.pdbx_strand_id
1 'polypeptide(L)'
;MSGISYFQRYSQKENHATNNTMLVLRYFYNESPKKFEEIIGELTGGTVSIGVEFNQQIRGQNSVPDAQISQRPFDIFIEAKLDGALDENQLERHIK
;
A
#
# COMPACT_ATOMS: atom_id res chain seq x y z
N MET A 1 13.75 7.43 -10.47
CA MET A 1 12.91 6.83 -9.40
C MET A 1 13.59 7.08 -8.08
N SER A 2 13.06 7.97 -7.26
CA SER A 2 13.62 8.28 -5.94
C SER A 2 13.02 7.32 -4.92
N GLY A 3 13.75 6.24 -4.64
CA GLY A 3 13.34 5.22 -3.67
C GLY A 3 13.17 5.81 -2.26
N ILE A 4 12.29 5.18 -1.47
CA ILE A 4 12.10 5.46 -0.05
C ILE A 4 13.46 5.38 0.64
N SER A 5 13.95 6.51 1.13
CA SER A 5 15.30 6.64 1.68
C SER A 5 15.24 6.83 3.19
N TYR A 6 16.11 6.11 3.90
CA TYR A 6 16.32 6.26 5.35
C TYR A 6 16.84 7.66 5.71
N PHE A 7 17.57 8.30 4.79
CA PHE A 7 18.05 9.69 4.93
C PHE A 7 17.37 10.58 3.90
N GLN A 8 16.81 11.69 4.37
CA GLN A 8 15.99 12.60 3.58
C GLN A 8 16.84 13.29 2.50
N ARG A 9 16.45 13.15 1.23
CA ARG A 9 17.09 13.82 0.08
C ARG A 9 16.27 14.96 -0.49
N TYR A 10 15.06 15.17 0.01
CA TYR A 10 14.14 16.20 -0.49
C TYR A 10 14.28 17.48 0.32
N SER A 11 14.06 18.62 -0.32
CA SER A 11 14.22 19.96 0.27
C SER A 11 12.90 20.64 0.66
N GLN A 12 11.75 20.12 0.23
CA GLN A 12 10.43 20.69 0.52
C GLN A 12 9.73 19.95 1.66
N LYS A 13 9.16 20.70 2.62
CA LYS A 13 8.48 20.19 3.85
C LYS A 13 7.48 19.05 3.60
N GLU A 14 6.65 19.17 2.57
CA GLU A 14 5.66 18.14 2.21
C GLU A 14 6.31 16.82 1.77
N ASN A 15 7.43 16.89 1.05
CA ASN A 15 8.18 15.69 0.67
C ASN A 15 8.80 14.97 1.87
N HIS A 16 9.06 15.69 2.99
CA HIS A 16 9.51 15.06 4.24
C HIS A 16 8.37 14.30 4.91
N ALA A 17 7.17 14.90 4.97
CA ALA A 17 5.99 14.25 5.53
C ALA A 17 5.66 12.97 4.77
N THR A 18 5.58 13.03 3.43
CA THR A 18 5.30 11.87 2.59
C THR A 18 6.37 10.78 2.74
N ASN A 19 7.68 11.12 2.73
CA ASN A 19 8.73 10.11 2.90
C ASN A 19 8.68 9.42 4.27
N ASN A 20 8.42 10.17 5.34
CA ASN A 20 8.31 9.61 6.67
C ASN A 20 7.08 8.69 6.80
N THR A 21 5.93 9.12 6.27
CA THR A 21 4.71 8.28 6.20
C THR A 21 4.99 6.98 5.44
N MET A 22 5.61 7.06 4.26
CA MET A 22 5.98 5.88 3.47
C MET A 22 6.97 4.97 4.19
N LEU A 23 7.90 5.52 4.98
CA LEU A 23 8.85 4.73 5.77
C LEU A 23 8.14 3.95 6.89
N VAL A 24 7.21 4.59 7.60
CA VAL A 24 6.39 3.95 8.65
C VAL A 24 5.55 2.82 8.06
N LEU A 25 4.86 3.06 6.94
CA LEU A 25 4.08 2.04 6.23
C LEU A 25 4.94 0.86 5.78
N ARG A 26 6.16 1.14 5.27
CA ARG A 26 7.12 0.09 4.91
C ARG A 26 7.53 -0.76 6.11
N TYR A 27 7.74 -0.16 7.28
CA TYR A 27 8.07 -0.92 8.48
C TYR A 27 6.93 -1.85 8.91
N PHE A 28 5.68 -1.38 8.86
CA PHE A 28 4.52 -2.24 9.15
C PHE A 28 4.43 -3.43 8.20
N TYR A 29 4.61 -3.20 6.89
CA TYR A 29 4.59 -4.30 5.92
C TYR A 29 5.74 -5.31 6.14
N ASN A 30 6.96 -4.81 6.37
CA ASN A 30 8.13 -5.66 6.61
C ASN A 30 8.01 -6.49 7.90
N GLU A 31 7.37 -5.93 8.93
CA GLU A 31 7.10 -6.62 10.18
C GLU A 31 6.04 -7.72 9.98
N SER A 32 4.94 -7.39 9.30
CA SER A 32 3.91 -8.37 8.92
C SER A 32 2.96 -7.80 7.87
N PRO A 33 2.78 -8.46 6.71
CA PRO A 33 1.78 -8.07 5.73
C PRO A 33 0.37 -7.98 6.32
N LYS A 34 0.04 -8.85 7.29
CA LYS A 34 -1.25 -8.85 7.98
C LYS A 34 -1.44 -7.65 8.89
N LYS A 35 -0.41 -7.22 9.63
CA LYS A 35 -0.49 -5.97 10.43
C LYS A 35 -0.70 -4.76 9.52
N PHE A 36 -0.02 -4.74 8.38
CA PHE A 36 -0.20 -3.68 7.41
C PHE A 36 -1.60 -3.69 6.80
N GLU A 37 -2.14 -4.87 6.50
CA GLU A 37 -3.54 -5.06 6.08
C GLU A 37 -4.52 -4.46 7.09
N GLU A 38 -4.39 -4.81 8.37
CA GLU A 38 -5.24 -4.32 9.46
C GLU A 38 -5.20 -2.78 9.54
N ILE A 39 -4.01 -2.18 9.50
CA ILE A 39 -3.83 -0.73 9.56
C ILE A 39 -4.48 -0.04 8.35
N ILE A 40 -4.28 -0.56 7.14
CA ILE A 40 -4.88 0.03 5.93
C ILE A 40 -6.41 -0.13 5.97
N GLY A 41 -6.91 -1.27 6.46
CA GLY A 41 -8.34 -1.49 6.63
C GLY A 41 -8.97 -0.50 7.61
N GLU A 42 -8.33 -0.27 8.76
CA GLU A 42 -8.76 0.72 9.74
C GLU A 42 -8.75 2.15 9.17
N LEU A 43 -7.72 2.54 8.42
CA LEU A 43 -7.59 3.88 7.83
C LEU A 43 -8.62 4.14 6.71
N THR A 44 -8.98 3.12 5.95
CA THR A 44 -9.90 3.24 4.80
C THR A 44 -11.35 2.93 5.14
N GLY A 45 -11.61 2.31 6.30
CA GLY A 45 -12.92 1.75 6.65
C GLY A 45 -13.34 0.59 5.76
N GLY A 46 -12.40 0.01 5.00
CA GLY A 46 -12.65 -1.04 4.02
C GLY A 46 -11.80 -2.29 4.27
N THR A 47 -12.05 -3.33 3.47
CA THR A 47 -11.23 -4.55 3.50
C THR A 47 -10.32 -4.59 2.28
N VAL A 48 -9.02 -4.55 2.51
CA VAL A 48 -7.99 -4.81 1.50
C VAL A 48 -7.35 -6.15 1.84
N SER A 49 -7.05 -7.01 0.86
CA SER A 49 -6.22 -8.20 1.08
C SER A 49 -4.77 -7.83 0.72
N ILE A 50 -3.86 -7.91 1.68
CA ILE A 50 -2.44 -7.57 1.50
C ILE A 50 -1.55 -8.75 1.84
N GLY A 51 -0.75 -9.13 0.85
CA GLY A 51 0.16 -10.26 0.91
C GLY A 51 -0.25 -11.38 -0.04
N VAL A 52 0.57 -12.43 -0.06
CA VAL A 52 0.31 -13.60 -0.90
C VAL A 52 -0.63 -14.57 -0.19
N GLU A 53 -1.62 -15.03 -0.94
CA GLU A 53 -2.53 -16.10 -0.55
C GLU A 53 -2.04 -17.42 -1.18
N PHE A 54 -1.99 -18.46 -0.35
CA PHE A 54 -1.64 -19.80 -0.78
C PHE A 54 -2.91 -20.66 -0.84
N ASN A 55 -3.21 -21.13 -2.03
CA ASN A 55 -4.38 -21.96 -2.30
C ASN A 55 -3.94 -23.31 -2.84
N GLN A 56 -4.69 -24.38 -2.53
CA GLN A 56 -4.47 -25.72 -3.06
C GLN A 56 -5.67 -26.16 -3.90
N GLN A 57 -5.40 -26.99 -4.91
CA GLN A 57 -6.44 -27.66 -5.72
C GLN A 57 -7.45 -26.70 -6.36
N ILE A 58 -6.99 -25.59 -6.94
CA ILE A 58 -7.90 -24.72 -7.69
C ILE A 58 -8.27 -25.41 -8.99
N ARG A 59 -9.55 -25.74 -9.15
CA ARG A 59 -10.06 -26.32 -10.40
C ARG A 59 -9.99 -25.27 -11.51
N GLY A 60 -8.97 -25.38 -12.37
CA GLY A 60 -8.93 -24.61 -13.62
C GLY A 60 -9.88 -25.21 -14.66
N GLN A 61 -10.16 -24.45 -15.73
CA GLN A 61 -11.01 -24.91 -16.82
C GLN A 61 -10.38 -26.05 -17.66
N ASN A 62 -9.05 -26.08 -17.77
CA ASN A 62 -8.32 -27.04 -18.62
C ASN A 62 -7.36 -27.97 -17.85
N SER A 63 -6.98 -27.62 -16.62
CA SER A 63 -6.19 -28.45 -15.72
C SER A 63 -6.39 -27.98 -14.28
N VAL A 64 -6.16 -28.87 -13.31
CA VAL A 64 -6.21 -28.53 -11.88
C VAL A 64 -4.75 -28.39 -11.40
N PRO A 65 -4.22 -27.17 -11.24
CA PRO A 65 -2.94 -26.98 -10.57
C PRO A 65 -3.01 -27.46 -9.11
N ASP A 66 -1.94 -28.10 -8.64
CA ASP A 66 -1.85 -28.61 -7.26
C ASP A 66 -1.84 -27.47 -6.23
N ALA A 67 -1.23 -26.33 -6.59
CA ALA A 67 -1.16 -25.14 -5.75
C ALA A 67 -1.16 -23.84 -6.58
N GLN A 68 -1.63 -22.76 -5.97
CA GLN A 68 -1.58 -21.40 -6.48
C GLN A 68 -1.09 -20.47 -5.37
N ILE A 69 -0.14 -19.61 -5.72
CA ILE A 69 0.26 -18.47 -4.89
C ILE A 69 -0.18 -17.22 -5.66
N SER A 70 -1.04 -16.41 -5.07
CA SER A 70 -1.56 -15.21 -5.73
C SER A 70 -1.73 -14.06 -4.77
N GLN A 71 -1.68 -12.84 -5.30
CA GLN A 71 -2.03 -11.62 -4.58
C GLN A 71 -2.90 -10.78 -5.50
N ARG A 72 -4.01 -10.24 -4.99
CA ARG A 72 -4.86 -9.35 -5.76
C ARG A 72 -4.07 -8.06 -6.08
N PRO A 73 -3.98 -7.63 -7.35
CA PRO A 73 -3.31 -6.38 -7.69
C PRO A 73 -4.12 -5.19 -7.17
N PHE A 74 -3.44 -4.24 -6.54
CA PHE A 74 -4.01 -2.96 -6.11
C PHE A 74 -2.90 -1.92 -6.01
N ASP A 75 -3.29 -0.64 -6.11
CA ASP A 75 -2.43 0.51 -5.84
C ASP A 75 -3.06 1.34 -4.72
N ILE A 76 -2.23 1.87 -3.81
CA ILE A 76 -2.64 2.82 -2.78
C ILE A 76 -1.95 4.15 -3.06
N PHE A 77 -2.73 5.17 -3.39
CA PHE A 77 -2.24 6.53 -3.57
C PHE A 77 -2.25 7.26 -2.23
N ILE A 78 -1.11 7.85 -1.86
CA ILE A 78 -0.92 8.47 -0.54
C ILE A 78 -0.46 9.90 -0.72
N GLU A 79 -1.13 10.82 -0.05
CA GLU A 79 -0.74 12.22 0.09
C GLU A 79 -0.67 12.57 1.58
N ALA A 80 0.42 13.23 1.99
CA ALA A 80 0.61 13.68 3.36
C ALA A 80 0.79 15.20 3.39
N LYS A 81 -0.05 15.90 4.16
CA LYS A 81 0.05 17.35 4.40
C LYS A 81 0.32 17.61 5.88
N LEU A 82 1.20 18.56 6.17
CA LEU A 82 1.45 19.01 7.55
C LEU A 82 0.45 20.10 7.96
N ASP A 83 0.06 20.96 7.01
CA ASP A 83 -0.80 22.11 7.22
C ASP A 83 -1.82 22.21 6.06
N GLY A 84 -3.03 22.69 6.35
CA GLY A 84 -4.09 22.93 5.36
C GLY A 84 -5.09 21.78 5.17
N ALA A 85 -6.12 22.05 4.38
CA ALA A 85 -7.16 21.06 4.05
C ALA A 85 -6.67 20.10 2.94
N LEU A 86 -7.14 18.86 3.01
CA LEU A 86 -7.02 17.91 1.90
C LEU A 86 -7.94 18.39 0.77
N ASP A 87 -7.42 18.45 -0.46
CA ASP A 87 -8.22 18.80 -1.64
C ASP A 87 -8.70 17.49 -2.28
N GLU A 88 -9.98 17.21 -2.18
CA GLU A 88 -10.59 16.00 -2.74
C GLU A 88 -10.38 15.91 -4.25
N ASN A 89 -10.41 17.05 -4.97
CA ASN A 89 -10.17 17.05 -6.41
C ASN A 89 -8.72 16.68 -6.76
N GLN A 90 -7.79 17.01 -5.87
CA GLN A 90 -6.39 16.64 -6.03
C GLN A 90 -6.22 15.13 -5.87
N LEU A 91 -6.87 14.54 -4.87
CA LEU A 91 -6.88 13.09 -4.64
C LEU A 91 -7.54 12.34 -5.81
N GLU A 92 -8.67 12.82 -6.32
CA GLU A 92 -9.32 12.20 -7.49
C GLU A 92 -8.42 12.20 -8.73
N ARG A 93 -7.66 13.27 -8.96
CA ARG A 93 -6.68 13.34 -10.07
C ARG A 93 -5.49 12.39 -9.90
N HIS A 94 -5.24 11.90 -8.69
CA HIS A 94 -4.19 10.92 -8.43
C HIS A 94 -4.64 9.49 -8.74
N ILE A 95 -5.95 9.22 -8.69
CA ILE A 95 -6.53 7.93 -9.06
C ILE A 95 -6.54 7.82 -10.59
N LYS A 96 -5.90 6.78 -11.13
CA LYS A 96 -5.88 6.47 -12.56
C LYS A 96 -6.87 5.38 -12.92
#